data_AF-A0A847W8B7-F1
#
_entry.id   AF-A0A847W8B7-F1
#
_cell.length_a   1.000
_cell.length_b   1.000
_cell.length_c   1.000
_cell.angle_alpha   90.00
_cell.angle_beta   90.00
_cell.angle_gamma   90.00
#
_symmetry.space_group_name_H-M   'P 1'
#
loop_
_entity.id
_entity.type
_entity.pdbx_description
1 polymer ?
#
loop_
_entity_poly.entity_id
_entity_poly.type
_entity_poly.pdbx_seq_one_letter_code
_entity_poly.pdbx_strand_id
1 'polypeptide(L)'
;MFKDNIVTCKQGSLRGTAENGITVFRGVPFAQPPVGELRWREPQPPHSWGGVRPAVSFSAIPVQRHFGFGSNEAQLWQSEDCLYLNIWTPGSGPEDKLPVFVWFYGGAYMGGR
;
A
#
# COMPACT_ATOMS: atom_id res chain seq x y z
N MET A 1 0.55 -6.28 -19.35
CA MET A 1 -0.23 -6.56 -18.13
C MET A 1 0.03 -7.98 -17.65
N PHE A 2 -0.06 -8.20 -16.34
CA PHE A 2 0.04 -9.54 -15.74
C PHE A 2 -1.14 -10.43 -16.15
N LYS A 3 -0.91 -11.74 -16.26
CA LYS A 3 -2.00 -12.71 -16.43
C LYS A 3 -2.93 -12.63 -15.22
N ASP A 4 -4.23 -12.46 -15.47
CA ASP A 4 -5.28 -12.30 -14.46
C ASP A 4 -5.04 -11.14 -13.45
N ASN A 5 -4.16 -10.19 -13.80
CA ASN A 5 -3.64 -9.14 -12.89
C ASN A 5 -3.00 -9.68 -11.61
N ILE A 6 -2.41 -10.89 -11.66
CA ILE A 6 -1.78 -11.54 -10.52
C ILE A 6 -0.25 -11.42 -10.61
N VAL A 7 0.37 -11.06 -9.48
CA VAL A 7 1.82 -11.11 -9.30
C VAL A 7 2.17 -11.87 -8.02
N THR A 8 3.23 -12.67 -8.07
CA THR A 8 3.75 -13.39 -6.90
C THR A 8 4.98 -12.67 -6.37
N CYS A 9 4.97 -12.36 -5.07
CA CYS A 9 6.11 -11.82 -4.33
C CYS A 9 6.51 -12.78 -3.19
N LYS A 10 7.50 -12.40 -2.40
CA LYS A 10 8.04 -13.21 -1.29
C LYS A 10 6.96 -13.59 -0.26
N GLN A 11 5.99 -12.70 -0.01
CA GLN A 11 4.95 -12.91 0.99
C GLN A 11 3.75 -13.71 0.48
N GLY A 12 3.54 -13.77 -0.83
CA GLY A 12 2.40 -14.45 -1.44
C GLY A 12 1.99 -13.83 -2.77
N SER A 13 0.83 -14.22 -3.28
CA SER A 13 0.30 -13.66 -4.53
C SER A 13 -0.67 -12.50 -4.26
N LEU A 14 -0.62 -11.48 -5.10
CA LEU A 14 -1.51 -10.31 -5.09
C LEU A 14 -2.31 -10.25 -6.38
N ARG A 15 -3.57 -9.83 -6.29
CA ARG A 15 -4.41 -9.51 -7.46
C ARG A 15 -4.75 -8.03 -7.49
N GLY A 16 -4.30 -7.33 -8.52
CA GLY A 16 -4.61 -5.92 -8.77
C GLY A 16 -5.83 -5.71 -9.67
N THR A 17 -6.06 -4.46 -10.07
CA THR A 17 -7.04 -4.04 -11.08
C THR A 17 -6.34 -3.61 -12.37
N ALA A 18 -6.98 -3.83 -13.52
CA ALA A 18 -6.56 -3.24 -14.78
C ALA A 18 -7.25 -1.89 -14.97
N GLU A 19 -6.47 -0.82 -15.17
CA GLU A 19 -6.98 0.55 -15.32
C GLU A 19 -6.19 1.23 -16.42
N ASN A 20 -6.85 1.76 -17.46
CA ASN A 20 -6.23 2.61 -18.50
C ASN A 20 -4.90 2.07 -19.07
N GLY A 21 -4.79 0.76 -19.33
CA GLY A 21 -3.59 0.16 -19.91
C GLY A 21 -2.50 -0.24 -18.89
N ILE A 22 -2.70 0.01 -17.60
CA ILE A 22 -1.77 -0.38 -16.52
C ILE A 22 -2.43 -1.36 -15.53
N THR A 23 -1.61 -2.03 -14.72
CA THR A 23 -2.07 -2.78 -13.55
C THR A 23 -1.82 -1.96 -12.28
N VAL A 24 -2.83 -1.91 -11.41
CA VAL A 24 -2.77 -1.17 -10.14
C VAL A 24 -2.97 -2.13 -8.97
N PHE A 25 -2.06 -2.08 -8.01
CA PHE A 25 -2.14 -2.82 -6.75
C PHE A 25 -2.26 -1.81 -5.62
N ARG A 26 -3.37 -1.83 -4.89
CA ARG A 26 -3.64 -0.94 -3.76
C ARG A 26 -3.66 -1.70 -2.44
N GLY A 27 -3.25 -1.04 -1.36
CA GLY A 27 -3.31 -1.62 -0.02
C GLY A 27 -2.40 -2.83 0.16
N VAL A 28 -1.21 -2.81 -0.46
CA VAL A 28 -0.22 -3.89 -0.34
C VAL A 28 0.55 -3.71 0.98
N PRO A 29 0.53 -4.68 1.91
CA PRO A 29 1.25 -4.55 3.17
C PRO A 29 2.76 -4.60 2.93
N PHE A 30 3.50 -3.63 3.46
CA PHE A 30 4.97 -3.64 3.41
C PHE A 30 5.61 -3.92 4.77
N ALA A 31 4.84 -3.91 5.85
CA ALA A 31 5.26 -4.25 7.21
C ALA A 31 4.07 -4.84 8.00
N GLN A 32 4.35 -5.41 9.18
CA GLN A 32 3.30 -5.77 10.14
C GLN A 32 2.63 -4.52 10.71
N PRO A 33 1.35 -4.60 11.10
CA PRO A 33 0.66 -3.49 11.76
C PRO A 33 1.41 -3.03 13.02
N PRO A 34 1.74 -1.73 13.17
CA PRO A 34 2.49 -1.20 14.32
C PRO A 34 1.59 -0.98 15.55
N VAL A 35 0.84 -2.01 15.94
CA VAL A 35 -0.14 -1.99 17.04
C VAL A 35 0.28 -2.90 18.19
N GLY A 36 -0.32 -2.72 19.37
CA GLY A 36 -0.02 -3.55 20.54
C GLY A 36 1.46 -3.53 20.89
N GLU A 37 2.07 -4.71 21.03
CA GLU A 37 3.51 -4.87 21.35
C GLU A 37 4.45 -4.31 20.27
N LEU A 38 3.97 -4.12 19.04
CA LEU A 38 4.73 -3.52 17.95
C LEU A 38 4.64 -1.99 17.92
N ARG A 39 3.79 -1.39 18.74
CA ARG A 39 3.69 0.07 18.84
C ARG A 39 4.99 0.63 19.38
N TRP A 40 5.48 1.71 18.76
CA TRP A 40 6.76 2.35 19.10
C TRP A 40 7.99 1.45 18.92
N ARG A 41 7.89 0.44 18.04
CA ARG A 41 9.00 -0.40 17.60
C ARG A 41 9.32 -0.14 16.14
N GLU A 42 10.49 -0.62 15.72
CA GLU A 42 10.85 -0.65 14.31
C GLU A 42 9.85 -1.54 13.51
N PRO A 43 9.52 -1.18 12.26
CA PRO A 43 8.62 -1.98 11.44
C PRO A 43 9.14 -3.41 11.24
N GLN A 44 8.29 -4.39 11.52
CA GLN A 44 8.63 -5.81 11.32
C GLN A 44 8.19 -6.28 9.92
N PRO A 45 8.91 -7.24 9.29
CA PRO A 45 8.55 -7.76 7.97
C PRO A 45 7.11 -8.28 7.93
N PRO A 46 6.34 -8.00 6.87
CA PRO A 46 4.94 -8.41 6.77
C PRO A 46 4.84 -9.93 6.76
N HIS A 47 3.78 -10.46 7.38
CA HIS A 47 3.51 -11.90 7.35
C HIS A 47 3.25 -12.37 5.92
N SER A 48 3.68 -13.59 5.61
CA SER A 48 3.24 -14.28 4.41
C SER A 48 1.77 -14.67 4.52
N TRP A 49 1.09 -14.79 3.39
CA TRP A 49 -0.29 -15.25 3.31
C TRP A 49 -0.42 -16.39 2.29
N GLY A 50 -1.39 -17.26 2.53
CA GLY A 50 -1.80 -18.30 1.56
C GLY A 50 -2.69 -17.72 0.47
N GLY A 51 -2.64 -18.34 -0.71
CA GLY A 51 -3.51 -17.98 -1.83
C GLY A 51 -3.22 -16.61 -2.44
N VAL A 52 -4.27 -16.01 -3.01
CA VAL A 52 -4.20 -14.72 -3.71
C VAL A 52 -4.91 -13.64 -2.90
N ARG A 53 -4.14 -12.66 -2.40
CA ARG A 53 -4.68 -11.52 -1.66
C ARG A 53 -5.19 -10.46 -2.65
N PRO A 54 -6.44 -9.97 -2.52
CA PRO A 54 -6.91 -8.83 -3.28
C PRO A 54 -6.15 -7.55 -2.90
N ALA A 55 -5.65 -6.82 -3.90
CA ALA A 55 -4.98 -5.53 -3.78
C ALA A 55 -5.71 -4.49 -4.63
N VAL A 56 -7.01 -4.35 -4.40
CA VAL A 56 -7.93 -3.59 -5.27
C VAL A 56 -8.49 -2.31 -4.63
N SER A 57 -8.21 -2.10 -3.34
CA SER A 57 -8.71 -0.94 -2.57
C SER A 57 -7.59 -0.37 -1.71
N PHE A 58 -7.62 0.95 -1.49
CA PHE A 58 -6.69 1.61 -0.58
C PHE A 58 -6.93 1.14 0.86
N SER A 59 -5.85 0.96 1.62
CA SER A 59 -5.92 0.70 3.06
C SER A 59 -6.12 1.99 3.86
N ALA A 60 -6.33 1.85 5.16
CA ALA A 60 -6.39 2.97 6.08
C ALA A 60 -5.09 3.80 6.05
N ILE A 61 -5.24 5.11 6.17
CA ILE A 61 -4.10 6.03 6.33
C ILE A 61 -3.65 6.05 7.81
N PRO A 62 -2.42 6.50 8.10
CA PRO A 62 -1.99 6.71 9.48
C PRO A 62 -2.89 7.70 10.22
N VAL A 63 -3.09 7.45 11.52
CA VAL A 63 -3.86 8.34 12.40
C VAL A 63 -3.24 9.73 12.39
N GLN A 64 -4.04 10.74 12.02
CA GLN A 64 -3.64 12.14 11.94
C GLN A 64 -4.73 13.06 12.50
N ARG A 65 -4.30 14.16 13.13
CA ARG A 65 -5.23 15.20 13.63
C ARG A 65 -5.74 16.04 12.46
N HIS A 66 -6.98 16.51 12.58
CA HIS A 66 -7.47 17.56 11.69
C HIS A 66 -6.73 18.86 11.96
N PHE A 67 -5.92 19.29 11.00
CA PHE A 67 -5.23 20.59 11.09
C PHE A 67 -6.03 21.74 10.46
N GLY A 68 -7.28 21.51 10.04
CA GLY A 68 -8.18 22.58 9.58
C GLY A 68 -7.79 23.23 8.24
N PHE A 69 -6.74 22.76 7.56
CA PHE A 69 -6.27 23.29 6.27
C PHE A 69 -7.06 22.76 5.06
N GLY A 70 -8.39 22.73 5.16
CA GLY A 70 -9.29 22.51 4.00
C GLY A 70 -9.19 21.15 3.30
N SER A 71 -8.44 20.19 3.84
CA SER A 71 -8.41 18.82 3.34
C SER A 71 -9.57 18.03 3.96
N ASN A 72 -10.34 17.31 3.14
CA ASN A 72 -11.40 16.37 3.57
C ASN A 72 -10.82 15.13 4.28
N GLU A 73 -9.76 15.28 5.06
CA GLU A 73 -9.08 14.20 5.79
C GLU A 73 -10.02 13.49 6.78
N ALA A 74 -11.12 14.15 7.22
CA ALA A 74 -12.05 13.60 8.21
C ALA A 74 -12.90 12.48 7.61
N GLN A 75 -12.89 12.36 6.28
CA GLN A 75 -13.65 11.35 5.55
C GLN A 75 -12.85 10.10 5.18
N LEU A 76 -11.52 10.10 5.41
CA LEU A 76 -10.71 8.92 5.15
C LEU A 76 -10.66 8.00 6.36
N TRP A 77 -10.72 6.70 6.12
CA TRP A 77 -10.52 5.69 7.15
C TRP A 77 -9.07 5.78 7.66
N GLN A 78 -8.91 6.06 8.95
CA GLN A 78 -7.64 6.06 9.66
C GLN A 78 -7.50 4.85 10.60
N SER A 79 -6.28 4.34 10.74
CA SER A 79 -5.95 3.23 11.63
C SER A 79 -4.47 3.28 12.00
N GLU A 80 -4.06 2.68 13.12
CA GLU A 80 -2.64 2.40 13.37
C GLU A 80 -2.13 1.27 12.47
N ASP A 81 -3.01 0.36 12.02
CA ASP A 81 -2.71 -0.57 10.92
C ASP A 81 -2.75 0.18 9.57
N CYS A 82 -1.63 0.83 9.23
CA CYS A 82 -1.52 1.77 8.11
C CYS A 82 -0.27 1.59 7.25
N LEU A 83 0.56 0.57 7.49
CA LEU A 83 1.82 0.34 6.77
C LEU A 83 1.59 -0.39 5.44
N TYR A 84 0.94 0.33 4.51
CA TYR A 84 0.59 -0.14 3.18
C TYR A 84 1.14 0.78 2.11
N LEU A 85 1.43 0.21 0.94
CA LEU A 85 1.82 0.95 -0.25
C LEU A 85 0.88 0.61 -1.41
N ASN A 86 0.98 1.43 -2.45
CA ASN A 86 0.24 1.26 -3.69
C ASN A 86 1.22 1.28 -4.87
N ILE A 87 0.95 0.48 -5.89
CA ILE A 87 1.83 0.27 -7.04
C ILE A 87 1.01 0.47 -8.32
N TRP A 88 1.53 1.29 -9.23
CA TRP A 88 1.01 1.45 -10.58
C TRP A 88 2.11 1.02 -11.54
N THR A 89 1.81 0.12 -12.47
CA THR A 89 2.83 -0.37 -13.39
C THR A 89 2.26 -0.67 -14.78
N PRO A 90 2.92 -0.22 -15.86
CA PRO A 90 2.64 -0.71 -17.22
C PRO A 90 3.25 -2.10 -17.46
N GLY A 91 4.07 -2.59 -16.51
CA GLY A 91 4.72 -3.88 -16.58
C GLY A 91 3.74 -5.06 -16.62
N SER A 92 4.26 -6.15 -17.14
CA SER A 92 3.64 -7.45 -17.31
C SER A 92 4.39 -8.56 -16.58
N GLY A 93 5.62 -8.31 -16.14
CA GLY A 93 6.43 -9.27 -15.40
C GLY A 93 7.79 -8.72 -14.95
N PRO A 94 8.58 -9.55 -14.22
CA PRO A 94 9.89 -9.15 -13.70
C PRO A 94 10.93 -8.88 -14.80
N GLU A 95 10.76 -9.44 -15.99
CA GLU A 95 11.70 -9.27 -17.10
C GLU A 95 11.65 -7.88 -17.76
N ASP A 96 10.59 -7.11 -17.53
CA ASP A 96 10.44 -5.77 -18.11
C ASP A 96 11.48 -4.78 -17.54
N LYS A 97 12.00 -5.05 -16.33
CA LYS A 97 13.08 -4.29 -15.65
C LYS A 97 12.90 -2.77 -15.73
N LEU A 98 11.67 -2.33 -15.50
CA LEU A 98 11.30 -0.92 -15.55
C LEU A 98 11.98 -0.12 -14.43
N PRO A 99 12.33 1.16 -14.65
CA PRO A 99 12.75 2.05 -13.57
C PRO A 99 11.61 2.21 -12.55
N VAL A 100 11.97 2.30 -11.27
CA VAL A 100 11.00 2.44 -10.16
C VAL A 100 11.09 3.84 -9.59
N PHE A 101 9.94 4.53 -9.53
CA PHE A 101 9.78 5.77 -8.79
C PHE A 101 9.05 5.49 -7.47
N VAL A 102 9.68 5.85 -6.35
CA VAL A 102 9.09 5.70 -5.01
C VAL A 102 8.72 7.09 -4.49
N TRP A 103 7.42 7.31 -4.30
CA TRP A 103 6.89 8.58 -3.78
C TRP A 103 6.76 8.53 -2.26
N PHE A 104 7.28 9.57 -1.59
CA PHE A 104 7.08 9.82 -0.17
C PHE A 104 6.22 11.07 -0.03
N TYR A 105 5.03 10.93 0.55
CA TYR A 105 4.10 12.05 0.69
C TYR A 105 4.61 13.08 1.71
N GLY A 106 4.18 14.34 1.52
CA GLY A 106 4.40 15.41 2.49
C GLY A 106 3.30 15.46 3.56
N GLY A 107 3.52 16.27 4.60
CA GLY A 107 2.54 16.48 5.68
C GLY A 107 3.17 16.82 7.03
N ALA A 108 4.33 17.50 7.01
CA ALA A 108 5.04 17.99 8.19
C ALA A 108 5.27 16.94 9.30
N TYR A 109 5.40 15.66 8.92
CA TYR A 109 5.51 14.51 9.85
C TYR A 109 4.32 14.31 10.80
N MET A 110 3.19 14.97 10.54
CA MET A 110 1.99 14.94 11.38
C MET A 110 0.72 14.56 10.62
N GLY A 111 0.77 14.54 9.29
CA GLY A 111 -0.31 14.13 8.40
C GLY A 111 0.22 13.67 7.03
N GLY A 112 -0.68 13.45 6.09
CA GLY A 112 -0.36 12.99 4.72
C GLY A 112 -0.97 11.63 4.36
N ARG A 113 -0.82 11.23 3.08
CA ARG A 113 -1.33 9.98 2.49
C ARG A 113 -0.66 9.65 1.16
#